data_AF-A0A6J8EIK3-F1
#
_entry.id   AF-A0A6J8EIK3-F1
#
_cell.length_a   1.000
_cell.length_b   1.000
_cell.length_c   1.000
_cell.angle_alpha   90.00
_cell.angle_beta   90.00
_cell.angle_gamma   90.00
#
_symmetry.space_group_name_H-M   'P 1'
#
loop_
_entity.id
_entity.type
_entity.pdbx_description
1 polymer ?
#
loop_
_entity_poly.entity_id
_entity_poly.type
_entity_poly.pdbx_seq_one_letter_code
_entity_poly.pdbx_strand_id
1 'polypeptide(L)'
;MYNEQTDDQLLYSVASIIRRDIDKVRFFKEHYPTSTEVSFENSLQSMPDSLVKLLSWITDEKAFSTCTVPSNVKTERVRKSLALTECIVATSRSILTPFHLGLAIQVYHEFGSKRLIEILNAHGFCVTYTEFRRYLTSVANHEISRISGDRYIAGGIRPISEGGRLIQEGSDNIDINAETIDGKNTFHSLARAVFQTKSAGVYDYGSERIKELRDPWL
;
A
#
# COMPACT_ATOMS: atom_id res chain seq x y z
N MET A 1 36.10 34.69 20.63
CA MET A 1 35.43 34.80 19.32
C MET A 1 34.54 33.59 19.17
N TYR A 2 33.23 33.75 19.34
CA TYR A 2 32.27 32.71 18.94
C TYR A 2 32.21 32.74 17.41
N ASN A 3 32.55 31.63 16.75
CA ASN A 3 32.27 31.49 15.33
C ASN A 3 30.75 31.47 15.18
N GLU A 4 30.17 32.55 14.63
CA GLU A 4 28.80 32.50 14.14
C GLU A 4 28.71 31.37 13.12
N GLN A 5 27.96 30.34 13.46
CA GLN A 5 27.72 29.22 12.58
C GLN A 5 26.89 29.74 11.40
N THR A 6 27.42 29.62 10.18
CA THR A 6 26.68 30.10 9.01
C THR A 6 25.44 29.22 8.78
N ASP A 7 24.39 29.77 8.19
CA ASP A 7 23.17 29.01 7.86
C ASP A 7 23.50 27.75 7.05
N ASP A 8 24.47 27.83 6.14
CA ASP A 8 24.97 26.68 5.36
C ASP A 8 25.60 25.58 6.25
N GLN A 9 26.33 25.95 7.31
CA GLN A 9 26.91 24.99 8.24
C GLN A 9 25.83 24.30 9.08
N LEU A 10 24.76 25.02 9.43
CA LEU A 10 23.60 24.44 10.11
C LEU A 10 22.86 23.48 9.20
N LEU A 11 22.58 23.89 7.96
CA LEU A 11 21.92 23.04 6.96
C LEU A 11 22.71 21.77 6.67
N TYR A 12 24.03 21.88 6.49
CA TYR A 12 24.90 20.72 6.30
C TYR A 12 24.87 19.78 7.52
N SER A 13 24.88 20.34 8.73
CA SER A 13 24.80 19.55 9.97
C SER A 13 23.48 18.76 10.05
N VAL A 14 22.35 19.41 9.75
CA VAL A 14 21.03 18.75 9.69
C VAL A 14 21.00 17.67 8.61
N ALA A 15 21.51 17.98 7.41
CA ALA A 15 21.59 17.01 6.32
C ALA A 15 22.45 15.79 6.69
N SER A 16 23.55 15.98 7.43
CA SER A 16 24.40 14.88 7.91
C SER A 16 23.68 13.94 8.87
N ILE A 17 22.86 14.49 9.77
CA ILE A 17 22.05 13.73 10.73
C ILE A 17 21.03 12.89 9.97
N ILE A 18 20.28 13.53 9.06
CA ILE A 18 19.26 12.87 8.24
C ILE A 18 19.87 11.78 7.38
N ARG A 19 20.99 12.06 6.69
CA ARG A 19 21.67 11.08 5.83
C ARG A 19 22.11 9.84 6.61
N ARG A 20 22.66 10.04 7.82
CA ARG A 20 23.03 8.94 8.71
C ARG A 20 21.83 8.10 9.13
N ASP A 21 20.67 8.71 9.33
CA ASP A 21 19.45 7.97 9.68
C ASP A 21 18.84 7.25 8.48
N ILE A 22 18.88 7.84 7.28
CA ILE A 22 18.52 7.18 6.01
C ILE A 22 19.36 5.91 5.79
N ASP A 23 20.66 5.97 6.08
CA ASP A 23 21.56 4.83 5.91
C ASP A 23 21.23 3.64 6.83
N LYS A 24 20.49 3.88 7.93
CA LYS A 24 20.02 2.82 8.85
C LYS A 24 18.75 2.13 8.37
N VAL A 25 18.04 2.69 7.38
CA VAL A 25 16.81 2.11 6.86
C VAL A 25 17.11 0.74 6.26
N ARG A 26 16.42 -0.28 6.77
CA ARG A 26 16.50 -1.65 6.26
C ARG A 26 15.39 -1.86 5.23
N PHE A 27 15.69 -2.70 4.25
CA PHE A 27 14.72 -3.06 3.22
C PHE A 27 14.77 -4.56 2.95
N PHE A 28 13.61 -5.10 2.57
CA PHE A 28 13.47 -6.50 2.20
C PHE A 28 14.11 -6.73 0.83
N LYS A 29 15.23 -7.45 0.80
CA LYS A 29 15.88 -7.89 -0.44
C LYS A 29 15.42 -9.27 -0.90
N GLU A 30 14.93 -10.07 0.03
CA GLU A 30 14.73 -11.51 -0.17
C GLU A 30 13.29 -11.85 -0.55
N HIS A 31 12.34 -10.97 -0.22
CA HIS A 31 10.92 -11.17 -0.52
C HIS A 31 10.22 -9.83 -0.76
N TYR A 32 9.12 -9.89 -1.50
CA TYR A 32 8.19 -8.77 -1.59
C TYR A 32 7.42 -8.60 -0.28
N PRO A 33 7.01 -7.36 0.06
CA PRO A 33 6.25 -7.11 1.26
C PRO A 33 4.81 -7.63 1.11
N THR A 34 4.29 -8.21 2.19
CA THR A 34 2.90 -8.64 2.37
C THR A 34 1.97 -7.45 2.60
N SER A 35 0.65 -7.67 2.50
CA SER A 35 -0.36 -6.64 2.78
C SER A 35 -0.26 -6.03 4.18
N THR A 36 0.21 -6.81 5.16
CA THR A 36 0.47 -6.33 6.53
C THR A 36 1.74 -5.47 6.61
N GLU A 37 2.80 -5.85 5.89
CA GLU A 37 4.08 -5.14 5.89
C GLU A 37 4.00 -3.77 5.18
N VAL A 38 3.11 -3.63 4.19
CA VAL A 38 2.87 -2.34 3.50
C VAL A 38 1.88 -1.41 4.21
N SER A 39 1.55 -1.67 5.48
CA SER A 39 0.63 -0.81 6.25
C SER A 39 1.25 0.56 6.55
N PHE A 40 0.39 1.56 6.76
CA PHE A 40 0.81 2.92 7.12
C PHE A 40 1.66 2.95 8.39
N GLU A 41 1.24 2.19 9.40
CA GLU A 41 1.91 2.09 10.70
C GLU A 41 3.31 1.47 10.55
N ASN A 42 3.45 0.41 9.74
CA ASN A 42 4.75 -0.21 9.49
C ASN A 42 5.67 0.68 8.66
N SER A 43 5.15 1.38 7.65
CA SER A 43 5.91 2.39 6.91
C SER A 43 6.43 3.48 7.86
N LEU A 44 5.57 4.02 8.72
CA LEU A 44 5.95 5.08 9.64
C LEU A 44 7.05 4.63 10.62
N GLN A 45 6.96 3.41 11.15
CA GLN A 45 7.98 2.84 12.04
C GLN A 45 9.30 2.51 11.34
N SER A 46 9.26 2.22 10.03
CA SER A 46 10.44 1.82 9.26
C SER A 46 11.24 3.02 8.72
N MET A 47 10.61 4.19 8.62
CA MET A 47 11.23 5.39 8.07
C MET A 47 11.97 6.22 9.13
N PRO A 48 12.98 7.02 8.75
CA PRO A 48 13.72 7.86 9.69
C PRO A 48 12.83 8.94 10.34
N ASP A 49 12.64 8.85 11.66
CA ASP A 49 11.88 9.84 12.44
C ASP A 49 12.35 11.28 12.20
N SER A 50 13.66 11.49 12.06
CA SER A 50 14.27 12.80 11.82
C SER A 50 13.80 13.40 10.49
N LEU A 51 13.68 12.59 9.44
CA LEU A 51 13.20 13.01 8.13
C LEU A 51 11.69 13.23 8.12
N VAL A 52 10.91 12.34 8.76
CA VAL A 52 9.46 12.52 8.91
C VAL A 52 9.14 13.82 9.66
N LYS A 53 9.88 14.10 10.74
CA LYS A 53 9.81 15.36 11.50
C LYS A 53 10.11 16.56 10.62
N LEU A 54 11.26 16.56 9.94
CA LEU A 54 11.64 17.66 9.06
C LEU A 54 10.57 17.95 8.00
N LEU A 55 10.10 16.92 7.29
CA LEU A 55 9.09 17.10 6.24
C LEU A 55 7.74 17.54 6.81
N SER A 56 7.38 17.09 8.01
CA SER A 56 6.18 17.59 8.71
C SER A 56 6.34 19.06 9.10
N TRP A 57 7.51 19.46 9.57
CA TRP A 57 7.80 20.86 9.90
C TRP A 57 7.83 21.77 8.67
N ILE A 58 8.32 21.29 7.53
CA ILE A 58 8.32 22.04 6.26
C ILE A 58 6.89 22.20 5.70
N THR A 59 6.04 21.19 5.87
CA THR A 59 4.72 21.14 5.20
C THR A 59 3.54 21.51 6.12
N ASP A 60 3.76 21.66 7.42
CA ASP A 60 2.74 22.01 8.41
C ASP A 60 3.26 23.04 9.43
N GLU A 61 2.77 24.28 9.30
CA GLU A 61 3.09 25.41 10.20
C GLU A 61 2.77 25.10 11.68
N LYS A 62 1.70 24.36 11.95
CA LYS A 62 1.33 23.98 13.32
C LYS A 62 2.32 22.97 13.90
N ALA A 63 2.77 22.02 13.08
CA ALA A 63 3.80 21.07 13.48
C ALA A 63 5.14 21.78 13.74
N PHE A 64 5.50 22.75 12.89
CA PHE A 64 6.70 23.57 13.05
C PHE A 64 6.68 24.39 14.34
N SER A 65 5.62 25.17 14.57
CA SER A 65 5.51 26.08 15.73
C SER A 65 5.47 25.35 17.08
N THR A 66 4.91 24.14 17.12
CA THR A 66 4.83 23.33 18.34
C THR A 66 6.02 22.39 18.51
N CYS A 67 6.91 22.28 17.53
CA CYS A 67 7.98 21.27 17.46
C CYS A 67 7.45 19.84 17.68
N THR A 68 6.19 19.57 17.35
CA THR A 68 5.58 18.25 17.50
C THR A 68 5.40 17.56 16.15
N VAL A 69 5.46 16.23 16.16
CA VAL A 69 4.86 15.43 15.08
C VAL A 69 3.41 15.21 15.48
N PRO A 70 2.43 15.31 14.56
CA PRO A 70 1.04 15.01 14.88
C PRO A 70 0.94 13.60 15.48
N SER A 71 0.74 13.52 16.79
CA SER A 71 0.70 12.26 17.56
C SER A 71 -0.59 11.46 17.33
N ASN A 72 -1.59 12.08 16.69
CA ASN A 72 -2.81 11.42 16.27
C ASN A 72 -2.66 10.85 14.85
N VAL A 73 -2.30 9.57 14.87
CA VAL A 73 -2.21 8.57 13.81
C VAL A 73 -3.34 8.75 12.77
N LYS A 74 -2.96 9.01 11.50
CA LYS A 74 -3.80 9.10 10.26
C LYS A 74 -4.29 10.48 9.80
N THR A 75 -3.68 11.60 10.18
CA THR A 75 -3.97 12.85 9.45
C THR A 75 -3.41 12.78 8.02
N GLU A 76 -4.14 13.36 7.06
CA GLU A 76 -3.73 13.43 5.65
C GLU A 76 -2.33 14.04 5.48
N ARG A 77 -1.98 14.99 6.36
CA ARG A 77 -0.68 15.66 6.38
C ARG A 77 0.47 14.71 6.71
N VAL A 78 0.33 13.87 7.75
CA VAL A 78 1.36 12.88 8.10
C VAL A 78 1.54 11.85 6.97
N ARG A 79 0.45 11.45 6.29
CA ARG A 79 0.53 10.57 5.11
C ARG A 79 1.35 11.21 3.99
N LYS A 80 1.16 12.49 3.71
CA LYS A 80 1.94 13.22 2.70
C LYS A 80 3.40 13.36 3.09
N SER A 81 3.70 13.71 4.35
CA SER A 81 5.08 13.77 4.86
C SER A 81 5.78 12.41 4.80
N LEU A 82 5.06 11.33 5.11
CA LEU A 82 5.58 9.97 5.03
C LEU A 82 5.85 9.55 3.57
N ALA A 83 4.94 9.86 2.65
CA ALA A 83 5.16 9.61 1.22
C ALA A 83 6.40 10.34 0.70
N LEU A 84 6.58 11.62 1.05
CA LEU A 84 7.79 12.38 0.70
C LEU A 84 9.06 11.79 1.35
N THR A 85 8.96 11.32 2.59
CA THR A 85 10.05 10.63 3.29
C THR A 85 10.47 9.39 2.51
N GLU A 86 9.51 8.56 2.13
CA GLU A 86 9.74 7.35 1.35
C GLU A 86 10.36 7.66 -0.01
N CYS A 87 9.93 8.72 -0.72
CA CYS A 87 10.56 9.18 -1.98
C CYS A 87 12.04 9.55 -1.81
N ILE A 88 12.37 10.31 -0.76
CA ILE A 88 13.76 10.72 -0.49
C ILE A 88 14.62 9.50 -0.16
N VAL A 89 14.11 8.60 0.69
CA VAL A 89 14.82 7.37 1.06
C VAL A 89 15.01 6.47 -0.17
N ALA A 90 13.97 6.25 -0.98
CA ALA A 90 14.01 5.46 -2.20
C ALA A 90 15.06 5.99 -3.18
N THR A 91 15.10 7.31 -3.38
CA THR A 91 16.08 7.97 -4.26
C THR A 91 17.50 7.84 -3.70
N SER A 92 17.68 8.00 -2.39
CA SER A 92 18.99 7.99 -1.74
C SER A 92 19.61 6.60 -1.64
N ARG A 93 18.77 5.56 -1.49
CA ARG A 93 19.22 4.18 -1.22
C ARG A 93 18.92 3.21 -2.37
N SER A 94 18.23 3.68 -3.42
CA SER A 94 17.70 2.85 -4.52
C SER A 94 16.87 1.67 -4.00
N ILE A 95 16.01 1.93 -3.01
CA ILE A 95 15.15 0.91 -2.39
C ILE A 95 13.71 1.03 -2.84
N LEU A 96 13.01 -0.10 -2.83
CA LEU A 96 11.56 -0.15 -3.00
C LEU A 96 10.89 0.14 -1.66
N THR A 97 9.95 1.08 -1.66
CA THR A 97 9.16 1.41 -0.46
C THR A 97 7.68 1.11 -0.69
N PRO A 98 6.89 0.92 0.38
CA PRO A 98 5.45 0.68 0.28
C PRO A 98 4.70 1.72 -0.54
N PHE A 99 5.06 3.00 -0.47
CA PHE A 99 4.48 4.08 -1.27
C PHE A 99 4.63 3.83 -2.78
N HIS A 100 5.86 3.57 -3.26
CA HIS A 100 6.12 3.43 -4.69
C HIS A 100 5.42 2.20 -5.29
N LEU A 101 5.40 1.10 -4.52
CA LEU A 101 4.72 -0.12 -4.91
C LEU A 101 3.20 0.04 -4.87
N GLY A 102 2.68 0.62 -3.78
CA GLY A 102 1.26 0.90 -3.60
C GLY A 102 0.71 1.82 -4.68
N LEU A 103 1.46 2.88 -5.04
CA LEU A 103 1.07 3.78 -6.12
C LEU A 103 1.02 3.05 -7.47
N ALA A 104 1.98 2.16 -7.76
CA ALA A 104 1.95 1.35 -8.99
C ALA A 104 0.70 0.47 -9.06
N ILE A 105 0.38 -0.22 -7.96
CA ILE A 105 -0.80 -1.08 -7.84
C ILE A 105 -2.06 -0.26 -8.05
N GLN A 106 -2.18 0.88 -7.37
CA GLN A 106 -3.36 1.74 -7.46
C GLN A 106 -3.55 2.29 -8.88
N VAL A 107 -2.50 2.82 -9.50
CA VAL A 107 -2.56 3.35 -10.87
C VAL A 107 -2.91 2.24 -11.89
N TYR A 108 -2.34 1.05 -11.73
CA TYR A 108 -2.66 -0.07 -12.62
C TYR A 108 -4.09 -0.57 -12.42
N HIS A 109 -4.56 -0.64 -11.17
CA HIS A 109 -5.91 -1.10 -10.86
C HIS A 109 -6.96 -0.12 -11.40
N GLU A 110 -6.71 1.18 -11.27
CA GLU A 110 -7.65 2.22 -11.71
C GLU A 110 -7.66 2.39 -13.24
N PHE A 111 -6.49 2.34 -13.88
CA PHE A 111 -6.35 2.75 -15.29
C PHE A 111 -5.84 1.66 -16.23
N GLY A 112 -5.32 0.54 -15.72
CA GLY A 112 -4.69 -0.52 -16.53
C GLY A 112 -3.47 -0.07 -17.35
N SER A 113 -2.87 1.08 -17.04
CA SER A 113 -1.91 1.75 -17.93
C SER A 113 -0.46 1.56 -17.51
N LYS A 114 0.29 0.78 -18.31
CA LYS A 114 1.76 0.69 -18.22
C LYS A 114 2.43 2.06 -18.36
N ARG A 115 1.94 2.90 -19.29
CA ARG A 115 2.54 4.21 -19.58
C ARG A 115 2.50 5.16 -18.38
N LEU A 116 1.39 5.16 -17.62
CA LEU A 116 1.28 5.99 -16.42
C LEU A 116 2.31 5.58 -15.35
N ILE A 117 2.51 4.28 -15.15
CA ILE A 117 3.54 3.77 -14.24
C ILE A 117 4.93 4.22 -14.68
N GLU A 118 5.25 4.12 -15.97
CA GLU A 118 6.56 4.54 -16.49
C GLU A 118 6.80 6.04 -16.33
N ILE A 119 5.78 6.88 -16.57
CA ILE A 119 5.87 8.33 -16.35
C ILE A 119 6.14 8.65 -14.87
N LEU A 120 5.40 8.03 -13.95
CA LEU A 120 5.58 8.26 -12.51
C LEU A 120 6.92 7.71 -12.00
N ASN A 121 7.38 6.58 -12.55
CA ASN A 121 8.69 6.02 -12.25
C ASN A 121 9.81 6.96 -12.70
N ALA A 122 9.70 7.57 -13.88
CA ALA A 122 10.68 8.55 -14.37
C ALA A 122 10.80 9.79 -13.46
N HIS A 123 9.75 10.12 -12.71
CA HIS A 123 9.74 11.21 -11.73
C HIS A 123 10.09 10.75 -10.31
N GLY A 124 10.44 9.47 -10.11
CA GLY A 124 10.81 8.91 -8.81
C GLY A 124 9.64 8.68 -7.86
N PHE A 125 8.40 8.61 -8.34
CA PHE A 125 7.21 8.37 -7.50
C PHE A 125 6.71 6.92 -7.52
N CYS A 126 7.16 6.11 -8.47
CA CYS A 126 6.64 4.78 -8.70
C CYS A 126 7.77 3.77 -8.97
N VAL A 127 7.49 2.49 -8.77
CA VAL A 127 8.39 1.41 -9.20
C VAL A 127 8.37 1.25 -10.72
N THR A 128 9.36 0.57 -11.28
CA THR A 128 9.34 0.23 -12.71
C THR A 128 8.17 -0.72 -13.01
N TYR A 129 7.65 -0.69 -14.24
CA TYR A 129 6.58 -1.61 -14.63
C TYR A 129 7.01 -3.09 -14.52
N THR A 130 8.27 -3.39 -14.82
CA THR A 130 8.83 -4.73 -14.64
C THR A 130 8.78 -5.17 -13.18
N GLU A 131 9.16 -4.30 -12.25
CA GLU A 131 9.16 -4.60 -10.83
C GLU A 131 7.73 -4.77 -10.29
N PHE A 132 6.80 -3.92 -10.73
CA PHE A 132 5.37 -4.10 -10.46
C PHE A 132 4.84 -5.45 -10.94
N ARG A 133 5.22 -5.89 -12.16
CA ARG A 133 4.82 -7.20 -12.70
C ARG A 133 5.38 -8.35 -11.88
N ARG A 134 6.64 -8.26 -11.44
CA ARG A 134 7.24 -9.26 -10.56
C ARG A 134 6.51 -9.35 -9.22
N TYR A 135 6.15 -8.22 -8.63
CA TYR A 135 5.32 -8.20 -7.43
C TYR A 135 3.97 -8.90 -7.65
N LEU A 136 3.22 -8.56 -8.72
CA LEU A 136 1.95 -9.22 -9.02
C LEU A 136 2.10 -10.73 -9.22
N THR A 137 3.16 -11.16 -9.91
CA THR A 137 3.47 -12.59 -10.07
C THR A 137 3.80 -13.24 -8.73
N SER A 138 4.53 -12.55 -7.84
CA SER A 138 4.81 -13.05 -6.48
C SER A 138 3.52 -13.22 -5.67
N VAL A 139 2.60 -12.26 -5.75
CA VAL A 139 1.29 -12.35 -5.08
C VAL A 139 0.47 -13.49 -5.66
N ALA A 140 0.42 -13.66 -6.98
CA ALA A 140 -0.28 -14.76 -7.62
C ALA A 140 0.31 -16.12 -7.22
N ASN A 141 1.64 -16.25 -7.20
CA ASN A 141 2.32 -17.46 -6.74
C ASN A 141 2.04 -17.75 -5.26
N HIS A 142 1.96 -16.72 -4.43
CA HIS A 142 1.56 -16.87 -3.03
C HIS A 142 0.14 -17.43 -2.91
N GLU A 143 -0.83 -16.90 -3.67
CA GLU A 143 -2.19 -17.44 -3.68
C GLU A 143 -2.27 -18.87 -4.22
N ILE A 144 -1.51 -19.21 -5.25
CA ILE A 144 -1.39 -20.58 -5.76
C ILE A 144 -0.80 -21.51 -4.68
N SER A 145 0.20 -21.05 -3.92
CA SER A 145 0.80 -21.85 -2.84
C SER A 145 -0.16 -22.16 -1.68
N ARG A 146 -1.25 -21.38 -1.56
CA ARG A 146 -2.33 -21.65 -0.58
C ARG A 146 -3.28 -22.76 -1.02
N ILE A 147 -3.17 -23.22 -2.26
CA ILE A 147 -3.93 -24.37 -2.77
C ILE A 147 -3.34 -25.65 -2.16
N SER A 148 -4.16 -26.39 -1.43
CA SER A 148 -3.77 -27.65 -0.81
C SER A 148 -4.59 -28.79 -1.43
N GLY A 149 -4.00 -29.52 -2.38
CA GLY A 149 -4.72 -30.48 -3.22
C GLY A 149 -5.71 -29.74 -4.12
N ASP A 150 -6.98 -30.16 -4.14
CA ASP A 150 -8.05 -29.51 -4.91
C ASP A 150 -8.78 -28.40 -4.12
N ARG A 151 -8.20 -27.94 -3.01
CA ARG A 151 -8.85 -27.00 -2.09
C ARG A 151 -8.15 -25.65 -2.11
N TYR A 152 -8.93 -24.61 -2.39
CA TYR A 152 -8.52 -23.20 -2.29
C TYR A 152 -9.41 -22.49 -1.27
N ILE A 153 -8.80 -21.80 -0.30
CA ILE A 153 -9.51 -20.94 0.64
C ILE A 153 -9.20 -19.50 0.25
N ALA A 154 -10.23 -18.77 -0.21
CA ALA A 154 -10.09 -17.38 -0.62
C ALA A 154 -9.43 -16.53 0.49
N GLY A 155 -8.62 -15.55 0.09
CA GLY A 155 -8.08 -14.54 0.99
C GLY A 155 -9.17 -13.83 1.79
N GLY A 156 -8.92 -13.58 3.07
CA GLY A 156 -9.87 -12.93 3.98
C GLY A 156 -10.75 -13.88 4.80
N ILE A 157 -10.84 -15.15 4.42
CA ILE A 157 -11.45 -16.21 5.25
C ILE A 157 -10.40 -16.74 6.23
N ARG A 158 -10.70 -16.69 7.52
CA ARG A 158 -9.82 -17.15 8.59
C ARG A 158 -10.29 -18.48 9.16
N PRO A 159 -9.36 -19.39 9.53
CA PRO A 159 -9.69 -20.55 10.34
C PRO A 159 -10.35 -20.14 11.66
N ILE A 160 -11.24 -20.98 12.20
CA ILE A 160 -11.85 -20.76 13.53
C ILE A 160 -10.76 -20.68 14.62
N SER A 161 -9.70 -21.48 14.49
CA SER A 161 -8.52 -21.45 15.37
C SER A 161 -7.79 -20.11 15.38
N GLU A 162 -7.94 -19.29 14.33
CA GLU A 162 -7.33 -17.97 14.19
C GLU A 162 -8.35 -16.83 14.38
N GLY A 163 -9.47 -17.12 15.06
CA GLY A 163 -10.53 -16.15 15.34
C GLY A 163 -11.52 -15.94 14.19
N GLY A 164 -11.49 -16.81 13.18
CA GLY A 164 -12.53 -16.91 12.16
C GLY A 164 -13.88 -17.35 12.73
N ARG A 165 -14.96 -17.07 12.00
CA ARG A 165 -16.34 -17.42 12.36
C ARG A 165 -16.94 -18.39 11.33
N LEU A 166 -18.19 -18.75 11.55
CA LEU A 166 -18.94 -19.54 10.58
C LEU A 166 -18.91 -18.84 9.21
N ILE A 167 -18.62 -19.62 8.18
CA ILE A 167 -18.65 -19.17 6.79
C ILE A 167 -20.08 -19.36 6.29
N GLN A 168 -20.62 -18.32 5.65
CA GLN A 168 -21.89 -18.37 4.93
C GLN A 168 -21.60 -18.27 3.45
N GLU A 169 -22.36 -19.01 2.65
CA GLU A 169 -22.19 -19.07 1.21
C GLU A 169 -23.55 -18.97 0.53
N GLY A 170 -23.66 -18.06 -0.44
CA GLY A 170 -24.73 -18.05 -1.43
C GLY A 170 -24.16 -18.46 -2.77
N SER A 171 -24.80 -19.44 -3.41
CA SER A 171 -24.36 -19.98 -4.70
C SER A 171 -25.53 -20.07 -5.64
N ASP A 172 -25.33 -19.59 -6.87
CA ASP A 172 -26.35 -19.56 -7.91
C ASP A 172 -25.72 -19.79 -9.29
N ASN A 173 -26.50 -20.32 -10.21
CA ASN A 173 -26.05 -20.51 -11.58
C ASN A 173 -26.06 -19.17 -12.33
N ILE A 174 -25.00 -18.94 -13.12
CA ILE A 174 -24.99 -17.93 -14.16
C ILE A 174 -25.22 -18.65 -15.47
N ASP A 175 -26.48 -18.63 -15.92
CA ASP A 175 -26.91 -19.19 -17.20
C ASP A 175 -27.27 -18.04 -18.14
N ILE A 176 -26.42 -17.78 -19.12
CA ILE A 176 -26.62 -16.70 -20.10
C ILE A 176 -26.68 -17.30 -21.49
N ASN A 177 -27.75 -17.03 -22.24
CA ASN A 177 -27.77 -17.28 -23.67
C ASN A 177 -26.91 -16.20 -24.36
N ALA A 178 -25.78 -16.61 -24.90
CA ALA A 178 -24.83 -15.72 -25.57
C ALA A 178 -24.14 -16.49 -26.69
N GLU A 179 -23.90 -15.85 -27.84
CA GLU A 179 -23.12 -16.48 -28.92
C GLU A 179 -21.69 -16.75 -28.43
N THR A 180 -21.35 -18.02 -28.31
CA THR A 180 -20.03 -18.47 -27.86
C THR A 180 -19.19 -18.93 -29.03
N ILE A 181 -17.87 -18.75 -28.93
CA ILE A 181 -16.90 -19.16 -29.96
C ILE A 181 -16.93 -20.68 -30.20
N ASP A 182 -17.34 -21.47 -29.21
CA ASP A 182 -17.50 -22.92 -29.33
C ASP A 182 -18.86 -23.36 -29.92
N GLY A 183 -19.71 -22.40 -30.33
CA GLY A 183 -20.99 -22.65 -31.00
C GLY A 183 -22.12 -23.18 -30.11
N LYS A 184 -21.92 -23.22 -28.78
CA LYS A 184 -22.93 -23.70 -27.83
C LYS A 184 -24.05 -22.70 -27.54
N ASN A 185 -23.81 -21.42 -27.82
CA ASN A 185 -24.77 -20.33 -27.62
C ASN A 185 -25.24 -20.14 -26.16
N THR A 186 -24.56 -20.77 -25.20
CA THR A 186 -24.83 -20.63 -23.77
C THR A 186 -23.52 -20.53 -22.99
N PHE A 187 -23.49 -19.62 -22.03
CA PHE A 187 -22.49 -19.55 -20.97
C PHE A 187 -23.09 -20.13 -19.69
N HIS A 188 -22.49 -21.21 -19.19
CA HIS A 188 -22.86 -21.86 -17.94
C HIS A 188 -21.72 -21.73 -16.93
N SER A 189 -21.96 -21.03 -15.83
CA SER A 189 -21.02 -20.85 -14.73
C SER A 189 -21.74 -20.88 -13.38
N LEU A 190 -20.98 -20.99 -12.30
CA LEU A 190 -21.49 -20.89 -10.93
C LEU A 190 -20.99 -19.57 -10.31
N ALA A 191 -21.90 -18.70 -9.90
CA ALA A 191 -21.59 -17.60 -9.01
C ALA A 191 -21.54 -18.12 -7.57
N ARG A 192 -20.52 -17.73 -6.82
CA ARG A 192 -20.43 -17.99 -5.38
C ARG A 192 -20.09 -16.71 -4.65
N ALA A 193 -20.84 -16.41 -3.61
CA ALA A 193 -20.59 -15.31 -2.68
C ALA A 193 -20.32 -15.90 -1.30
N VAL A 194 -19.08 -15.75 -0.83
CA VAL A 194 -18.62 -16.34 0.44
C VAL A 194 -18.36 -15.23 1.44
N PHE A 195 -18.96 -15.34 2.63
CA PHE A 195 -18.89 -14.34 3.68
C PHE A 195 -18.50 -14.97 5.01
N GLN A 196 -17.65 -14.28 5.76
CA GLN A 196 -17.34 -14.64 7.13
C GLN A 196 -17.44 -13.39 7.99
N THR A 197 -18.25 -13.45 9.06
CA THR A 197 -18.41 -12.31 9.96
C THR A 197 -17.11 -12.01 10.70
N LYS A 198 -16.70 -10.74 10.71
CA LYS A 198 -15.58 -10.29 11.54
C LYS A 198 -16.01 -10.35 13.02
N SER A 199 -15.07 -10.71 13.90
CA SER A 199 -15.31 -10.63 15.34
C SER A 199 -15.59 -9.18 15.75
N ALA A 200 -16.64 -8.96 16.54
CA ALA A 200 -16.97 -7.65 17.11
C ALA A 200 -15.75 -7.13 17.90
N GLY A 201 -15.06 -6.12 17.38
CA GLY A 201 -13.86 -5.54 17.99
C GLY A 201 -12.70 -5.26 17.03
N VAL A 202 -12.71 -5.81 15.79
CA VAL A 202 -11.69 -5.49 14.78
C VAL A 202 -12.29 -4.59 13.71
N TYR A 203 -12.27 -3.28 13.97
CA TYR A 203 -12.60 -2.26 12.96
C TYR A 203 -11.46 -2.17 11.94
N ASP A 204 -11.74 -2.61 10.73
CA ASP A 204 -10.94 -2.26 9.56
C ASP A 204 -11.49 -0.96 9.00
N TYR A 205 -10.79 0.14 9.26
CA TYR A 205 -11.20 1.51 8.88
C TYR A 205 -11.16 1.75 7.35
N GLY A 206 -10.98 0.72 6.52
CA GLY A 206 -10.98 0.82 5.06
C GLY A 206 -12.36 0.87 4.39
N SER A 207 -13.46 0.58 5.10
CA SER A 207 -14.78 0.39 4.45
C SER A 207 -15.76 1.57 4.55
N GLU A 208 -15.37 2.73 5.10
CA GLU A 208 -16.30 3.87 5.19
C GLU A 208 -16.65 4.49 3.83
N ARG A 209 -15.89 4.19 2.76
CA ARG A 209 -16.11 4.78 1.43
C ARG A 209 -17.15 4.07 0.55
N ILE A 210 -17.68 2.92 0.96
CA ILE A 210 -18.67 2.18 0.14
C ILE A 210 -20.10 2.76 0.28
N LYS A 211 -20.34 3.68 1.22
CA LYS A 211 -21.68 4.28 1.40
C LYS A 211 -22.03 5.42 0.43
N GLU A 212 -21.09 5.90 -0.40
CA GLU A 212 -21.32 7.05 -1.30
C GLU A 212 -21.39 6.71 -2.79
N LEU A 213 -21.27 5.44 -3.19
CA LEU A 213 -21.60 5.03 -4.56
C LEU A 213 -23.10 4.70 -4.65
N ARG A 214 -23.95 5.72 -4.50
CA ARG A 214 -25.26 5.71 -5.17
C ARG A 214 -25.04 6.29 -6.56
N ASP A 215 -25.18 5.42 -7.54
CA ASP A 215 -25.19 5.75 -8.96
C ASP A 215 -26.20 6.89 -9.23
N PRO A 216 -25.81 8.01 -9.89
CA PRO A 216 -26.76 9.03 -10.34
C PRO A 216 -27.48 8.66 -11.64
N TRP A 217 -27.25 7.47 -12.20
CA TRP A 217 -27.79 7.05 -13.51
C TRP A 217 -28.53 5.71 -13.50
N LEU A 218 -29.23 5.41 -12.40
CA LEU A 218 -30.39 4.51 -12.38
C LEU A 218 -31.56 5.17 -11.65
#